data_AF-A0A1Y5DKP2-F1
#
_entry.id   AF-A0A1Y5DKP2-F1
#
_cell.length_a   1.000
_cell.length_b   1.000
_cell.length_c   1.000
_cell.angle_alpha   90.00
_cell.angle_beta   90.00
_cell.angle_gamma   90.00
#
_symmetry.space_group_name_H-M   'P 1'
#
loop_
_entity.id
_entity.type
_entity.pdbx_description
1 polymer ?
#
loop_
_entity_poly.entity_id
_entity_poly.type
_entity_poly.pdbx_seq_one_letter_code
_entity_poly.pdbx_strand_id
1 'polypeptide(L)'
;MEIPISEELESICFQIMVKNLTAHQWADIESSNMFQNDVICGGFNAAENMFCFSYFSENDIEYWFQLTLFDAIQIAKGKELQIVGYSSE
;
A
#
# COMPACT_ATOMS: atom_id res chain seq x y z
N MET A 1 -5.63 4.29 13.36
CA MET A 1 -6.55 3.19 12.99
C MET A 1 -5.71 1.99 12.63
N GLU A 2 -6.09 0.78 13.01
CA GLU A 2 -5.47 -0.42 12.44
C GLU A 2 -6.09 -0.69 11.07
N ILE A 3 -5.27 -0.77 10.02
CA ILE A 3 -5.74 -1.05 8.66
C ILE A 3 -5.81 -2.57 8.47
N PRO A 4 -6.99 -3.12 8.14
CA PRO A 4 -7.13 -4.55 7.93
C PRO A 4 -6.37 -4.98 6.67
N ILE A 5 -5.72 -6.15 6.74
CA ILE A 5 -5.24 -6.84 5.54
C ILE A 5 -6.43 -7.54 4.90
N SER A 6 -7.12 -6.81 4.02
CA SER A 6 -8.25 -7.31 3.24
C SER A 6 -7.78 -7.91 1.91
N GLU A 7 -8.67 -8.63 1.23
CA GLU A 7 -8.39 -9.19 -0.10
C GLU A 7 -7.94 -8.11 -1.11
N GLU A 8 -8.46 -6.89 -0.97
CA GLU A 8 -8.08 -5.72 -1.77
C GLU A 8 -6.63 -5.31 -1.54
N LEU A 9 -6.18 -5.26 -0.28
CA LEU A 9 -4.79 -4.93 0.05
C LEU A 9 -3.85 -6.06 -0.35
N GLU A 10 -4.24 -7.31 -0.12
CA GLU A 10 -3.49 -8.50 -0.55
C GLU A 10 -3.30 -8.53 -2.07
N SER A 11 -4.35 -8.22 -2.83
CA SER A 11 -4.30 -8.15 -4.29
C SER A 11 -3.31 -7.08 -4.78
N ILE A 12 -3.32 -5.88 -4.18
CA ILE A 12 -2.34 -4.83 -4.48
C ILE A 12 -0.92 -5.29 -4.14
N CYS A 13 -0.73 -5.86 -2.96
CA CYS A 13 0.57 -6.37 -2.51
C CYS A 13 1.09 -7.49 -3.42
N PHE A 14 0.21 -8.37 -3.90
CA PHE A 14 0.53 -9.39 -4.89
C PHE A 14 0.98 -8.76 -6.21
N GLN A 15 0.28 -7.74 -6.71
CA GLN A 15 0.68 -7.01 -7.92
C GLN A 15 2.06 -6.36 -7.78
N ILE A 16 2.38 -5.80 -6.61
CA ILE A 16 3.72 -5.25 -6.30
C ILE A 16 4.76 -6.37 -6.35
N MET A 17 4.50 -7.50 -5.70
CA MET A 17 5.41 -8.63 -5.62
C MET A 17 5.70 -9.23 -7.01
N VAL A 18 4.68 -9.47 -7.84
CA VAL A 18 4.87 -10.12 -9.16
C VAL A 18 5.61 -9.24 -10.17
N LYS A 19 5.61 -7.91 -9.99
CA LYS A 19 6.45 -7.02 -10.81
C LYS A 19 7.93 -7.23 -10.56
N ASN A 20 8.31 -7.79 -9.40
CA ASN A 20 9.67 -8.17 -9.05
C ASN A 20 10.70 -7.05 -9.28
N LEU A 21 10.30 -5.82 -8.92
CA LEU A 21 11.14 -4.63 -9.03
C LEU A 21 11.84 -4.35 -7.70
N THR A 22 13.06 -3.84 -7.80
CA THR A 22 13.78 -3.27 -6.67
C THR A 22 13.18 -1.92 -6.26
N ALA A 23 13.47 -1.47 -5.04
CA ALA A 23 13.06 -0.14 -4.58
C ALA A 23 13.56 0.99 -5.50
N HIS A 24 14.76 0.83 -6.08
CA HIS A 24 15.31 1.80 -7.04
C HIS A 24 14.50 1.84 -8.34
N GLN A 25 14.12 0.69 -8.89
CA GLN A 25 13.28 0.63 -10.09
C GLN A 25 11.86 1.15 -9.82
N TRP A 26 11.34 0.97 -8.60
CA TRP A 26 10.10 1.59 -8.18
C TRP A 26 10.21 3.13 -8.11
N ALA A 27 11.34 3.64 -7.61
CA ALA A 27 11.62 5.06 -7.59
C ALA A 27 11.72 5.66 -9.01
N ASP A 28 12.29 4.93 -9.98
CA ASP A 28 12.36 5.39 -11.37
C ASP A 28 10.97 5.47 -12.04
N ILE A 29 10.02 4.66 -11.57
CA ILE A 29 8.64 4.62 -12.11
C ILE A 29 7.74 5.67 -11.46
N GLU A 30 7.98 6.00 -10.19
CA GLU A 30 7.23 6.92 -9.30
C GLU A 30 5.80 7.24 -9.76
N SER A 31 4.82 6.68 -9.04
CA SER A 31 3.41 6.94 -9.35
C SER A 31 2.59 6.83 -8.07
N SER A 32 1.99 7.94 -7.68
CA SER A 32 1.20 8.08 -6.45
C SER A 32 -0.19 7.43 -6.51
N ASN A 33 -0.62 6.97 -7.69
CA ASN A 33 -1.94 6.38 -7.92
C ASN A 33 -1.90 5.14 -8.83
N MET A 34 -0.76 4.44 -8.90
CA MET A 34 -0.61 3.24 -9.74
C MET A 34 -1.59 2.12 -9.37
N PHE A 35 -1.95 2.00 -8.09
CA PHE A 35 -2.81 0.95 -7.57
C PHE A 35 -4.07 1.58 -7.02
N GLN A 36 -5.21 1.15 -7.56
CA GLN A 36 -6.51 1.64 -7.13
C GLN A 36 -7.56 0.54 -7.25
N ASN A 37 -8.39 0.43 -6.22
CA ASN A 37 -9.64 -0.33 -6.21
C ASN A 37 -10.70 0.49 -5.46
N ASP A 38 -11.81 -0.15 -5.07
CA ASP A 38 -12.95 0.53 -4.46
C ASP A 38 -12.64 1.20 -3.12
N VAL A 39 -11.66 0.67 -2.36
CA VAL A 39 -11.37 1.10 -0.98
C VAL A 39 -9.95 1.61 -0.77
N ILE A 40 -9.00 1.23 -1.63
CA ILE A 40 -7.58 1.60 -1.52
C ILE A 40 -7.12 2.30 -2.80
N CYS A 41 -6.40 3.41 -2.64
CA CYS A 41 -5.74 4.13 -3.72
C CYS A 41 -4.32 4.51 -3.31
N GLY A 42 -3.34 4.37 -4.19
CA GLY A 42 -1.99 4.82 -3.90
C GLY A 42 -0.93 4.29 -4.84
N GLY A 43 0.32 4.41 -4.41
CA GLY A 43 1.47 3.89 -5.15
C GLY A 43 2.80 4.31 -4.55
N PHE A 44 3.86 4.24 -5.33
CA PHE A 44 5.22 4.41 -4.81
C PHE A 44 5.65 5.88 -4.82
N ASN A 45 6.10 6.37 -3.66
CA ASN A 45 6.69 7.68 -3.48
C ASN A 45 8.22 7.54 -3.40
N ALA A 46 8.94 8.05 -4.40
CA ALA A 46 10.40 7.94 -4.46
C ALA A 46 11.11 8.75 -3.35
N ALA A 47 10.53 9.88 -2.94
CA ALA A 47 11.12 10.73 -1.89
C ALA A 47 11.09 10.05 -0.51
N GLU A 48 10.06 9.25 -0.26
CA GLU A 48 9.90 8.49 0.98
C GLU A 48 10.43 7.06 0.87
N ASN A 49 10.66 6.56 -0.35
CA ASN A 49 11.02 5.18 -0.66
C ASN A 49 10.00 4.17 -0.09
N MET A 50 8.73 4.53 -0.16
CA MET A 50 7.59 3.81 0.43
C MET A 50 6.42 3.75 -0.54
N PHE A 51 5.61 2.71 -0.43
CA PHE A 51 4.27 2.74 -0.99
C PHE A 51 3.35 3.50 -0.04
N CYS A 52 2.71 4.54 -0.55
CA CYS A 52 1.78 5.38 0.18
C CYS A 52 0.37 5.11 -0.34
N PHE A 53 -0.55 4.79 0.56
CA PHE A 53 -1.92 4.44 0.24
C PHE A 53 -2.88 5.24 1.11
N SER A 54 -4.02 5.60 0.53
CA SER A 54 -5.23 5.94 1.27
C SER A 54 -6.20 4.76 1.27
N TYR A 55 -6.90 4.60 2.38
CA TYR A 55 -7.95 3.61 2.62
C TYR A 55 -9.21 4.31 3.12
N PHE A 56 -10.35 4.06 2.46
CA PHE A 56 -11.65 4.55 2.90
C PHE A 56 -12.33 3.48 3.75
N SER A 57 -12.61 3.81 5.02
CA SER A 57 -13.42 2.97 5.90
C SER A 57 -14.91 3.03 5.54
N GLU A 58 -15.71 2.12 6.10
CA GLU A 58 -17.17 2.09 5.92
C GLU A 58 -17.90 3.40 6.33
N ASN A 59 -17.27 4.24 7.16
CA ASN A 59 -17.81 5.52 7.59
C ASN A 59 -17.33 6.70 6.71
N ASP A 60 -16.81 6.43 5.52
CA ASP A 60 -16.21 7.41 4.60
C ASP A 60 -15.04 8.22 5.21
N ILE A 61 -14.40 7.69 6.24
CA ILE A 61 -13.17 8.28 6.80
C ILE A 61 -11.98 7.74 6.02
N GLU A 62 -11.20 8.67 5.46
CA GLU A 62 -9.92 8.38 4.78
C GLU A 62 -8.81 8.19 5.82
N TYR A 63 -8.05 7.12 5.66
CA TYR A 63 -6.85 6.83 6.42
C TYR A 63 -5.65 6.63 5.50
N TRP A 64 -4.56 7.34 5.77
CA TRP A 64 -3.29 7.21 5.07
C TRP A 64 -2.37 6.25 5.80
N PHE A 65 -1.75 5.34 5.06
CA PHE A 65 -0.76 4.40 5.57
C PHE A 65 0.37 4.19 4.56
N GLN A 66 1.50 3.70 5.06
CA GLN A 66 2.68 3.46 4.26
C GLN A 66 3.18 2.03 4.45
N LEU A 67 3.69 1.42 3.38
CA LEU A 67 4.31 0.10 3.37
C LEU A 67 5.69 0.16 2.73
N THR A 68 6.66 -0.53 3.30
CA THR A 68 7.91 -0.80 2.58
C THR A 68 7.65 -1.83 1.47
N LEU A 69 8.56 -1.90 0.48
CA LEU A 69 8.54 -3.01 -0.49
C LEU A 69 8.61 -4.38 0.21
N PHE A 70 9.34 -4.47 1.33
CA PHE A 70 9.42 -5.71 2.10
C PHE A 70 8.07 -6.08 2.72
N ASP A 71 7.37 -5.13 3.34
CA ASP A 71 6.05 -5.36 3.95
C ASP A 71 5.02 -5.81 2.91
N ALA A 72 4.98 -5.13 1.75
CA ALA A 72 4.12 -5.53 0.64
C ALA A 72 4.39 -6.99 0.21
N ILE A 73 5.67 -7.39 0.13
CA ILE A 73 6.03 -8.78 -0.19
C ILE A 73 5.63 -9.77 0.92
N GLN A 74 5.71 -9.37 2.20
CA GLN A 74 5.27 -10.24 3.31
C GLN A 74 3.76 -10.43 3.29
N ILE A 75 2.99 -9.37 3.09
CA ILE A 75 1.52 -9.40 2.99
C ILE A 75 1.11 -10.28 1.80
N ALA A 76 1.74 -10.10 0.63
CA ALA A 76 1.50 -10.93 -0.55
C ALA A 76 1.78 -12.44 -0.34
N LYS A 77 2.55 -12.80 0.71
CA LYS A 77 2.84 -14.17 1.11
C LYS A 77 1.93 -14.68 2.23
N GLY A 78 0.88 -13.94 2.57
CA GLY A 78 -0.09 -14.28 3.61
C GLY A 78 0.41 -14.02 5.03
N LYS A 79 1.36 -13.09 5.23
CA LYS A 79 1.70 -12.66 6.58
C LYS A 79 0.77 -11.56 7.06
N GLU A 80 0.24 -11.77 8.25
CA GLU A 80 -0.44 -10.72 9.00
C GLU A 80 0.58 -9.76 9.61
N LEU A 81 0.50 -8.50 9.21
CA LEU A 81 1.28 -7.39 9.75
C LEU A 81 0.32 -6.38 10.37
N GLN A 82 0.76 -5.73 11.44
CA GLN A 82 0.02 -4.61 12.01
C GLN A 82 0.33 -3.35 11.19
N ILE A 83 -0.69 -2.85 10.50
CA ILE A 83 -0.60 -1.64 9.68
C ILE A 83 -1.33 -0.53 10.40
N VAL A 84 -0.64 0.57 10.64
CA VAL A 84 -1.23 1.75 11.30
C VAL A 84 -1.53 2.79 10.24
N GLY A 85 -2.81 3.18 10.14
CA GLY A 85 -3.28 4.28 9.33
C GLY A 85 -3.62 5.51 10.17
N TYR A 86 -3.39 6.68 9.58
CA TYR A 86 -3.62 7.99 10.18
C TYR A 86 -4.71 8.72 9.39
N SER A 87 -5.72 9.24 10.08
CA SER A 87 -6.70 10.10 9.41
C SER A 87 -6.06 11.41 9.02
N SER A 88 -6.45 11.93 7.86
CA SER A 88 -6.20 13.29 7.42
C SER A 88 -7.08 14.25 8.25
N GLU A 89 -6.71 14.49 9.51
CA GLU A 89 -7.28 15.59 10.33
C GLU A 89 -6.67 16.95 9.97
#